data_AF-B4PFI1-F1
#
_entry.id   AF-B4PFI1-F1
#
_cell.length_a   1.000
_cell.length_b   1.000
_cell.length_c   1.000
_cell.angle_alpha   90.00
_cell.angle_beta   90.00
_cell.angle_gamma   90.00
#
_symmetry.space_group_name_H-M   'P 1'
#
loop_
_entity.id
_entity.type
_entity.pdbx_description
1 polymer ?
#
loop_
_entity_poly.entity_id
_entity_poly.type
_entity_poly.pdbx_seq_one_letter_code
_entity_poly.pdbx_strand_id
1 'polypeptide(L)'
;MLRLLILLALGVFLAIRILGIRADCNVCASVSNVACISNTAFQFCSSALPSGPVYTCPTGYYCTADDVTCNTNVALRSCIGCGTCDSSNTFACLTATTFALCLGSSTPSQLVGSCGSSNVCNFNNPYICGSPAAGTQATCPGDGTGTGVDVSTITPTTYCSMVQQRGRYPVGIDLNTTCRQYIYCFLNASSWAGGLYDCPGQTYFNSSSKYCGAAVPARCTTGVATLTLTNP
;
A
#
# COMPACT_ATOMS: atom_id res chain seq x y z
N MET A 1 14.89 -25.10 44.48
CA MET A 1 14.27 -25.24 43.14
C MET A 1 13.23 -24.17 42.84
N LEU A 2 12.41 -23.74 43.82
CA LEU A 2 11.41 -22.67 43.64
C LEU A 2 11.98 -21.30 43.22
N ARG A 3 13.15 -20.89 43.74
CA ARG A 3 13.82 -19.63 43.38
C ARG A 3 14.32 -19.56 41.93
N LEU A 4 14.70 -20.70 41.34
CA LEU A 4 15.18 -20.77 39.96
C LEU A 4 14.02 -20.64 38.96
N LEU A 5 12.85 -21.20 39.31
CA LEU A 5 11.61 -21.08 38.54
C LEU A 5 11.06 -19.65 38.53
N ILE A 6 11.18 -18.91 39.64
CA ILE A 6 10.76 -17.49 39.72
C ILE A 6 11.65 -16.60 38.84
N LEU A 7 12.96 -16.85 38.80
CA LEU A 7 13.89 -16.10 37.95
C LEU A 7 13.68 -16.39 36.45
N LEU A 8 13.40 -17.65 36.10
CA LEU A 8 13.04 -18.02 34.72
C LEU A 8 11.69 -17.41 34.30
N ALA A 9 10.70 -17.39 35.19
CA ALA A 9 9.40 -16.76 34.92
C ALA A 9 9.51 -15.24 34.74
N LEU A 10 10.28 -14.55 35.59
CA LEU A 10 10.56 -13.11 35.45
C LEU A 10 11.35 -12.80 34.17
N GLY A 11 12.32 -13.64 33.81
CA GLY A 11 13.08 -13.51 32.55
C GLY A 11 12.21 -13.68 31.31
N VAL A 12 11.28 -14.64 31.32
CA VAL A 12 10.32 -14.86 30.24
C VAL A 12 9.29 -13.71 30.17
N PHE A 13 8.79 -13.21 31.30
CA PHE A 13 7.88 -12.06 31.33
C PHE A 13 8.55 -10.75 30.85
N LEU A 14 9.85 -10.54 31.11
CA LEU A 14 10.59 -9.42 30.54
C LEU A 14 10.81 -9.60 29.03
N ALA A 15 11.13 -10.82 28.56
CA ALA A 15 11.36 -11.10 27.15
C ALA A 15 10.10 -10.94 26.28
N ILE A 16 8.91 -11.24 26.81
CA ILE A 16 7.62 -11.07 26.10
C ILE A 16 7.30 -9.58 25.86
N ARG A 17 7.87 -8.65 26.63
CA ARG A 17 7.66 -7.20 26.45
C ARG A 17 8.56 -6.54 25.40
N ILE A 18 9.53 -7.27 24.82
CA ILE A 18 10.53 -6.72 23.88
C ILE A 18 10.25 -7.11 22.42
N LEU A 19 9.09 -7.72 22.13
CA LEU A 19 8.58 -7.71 20.76
C LEU A 19 8.04 -6.31 20.50
N GLY A 20 8.95 -5.42 20.08
CA GLY A 20 8.64 -4.06 19.66
C GLY A 20 7.43 -4.08 18.75
N ILE A 21 6.31 -3.59 19.26
CA ILE A 21 5.11 -3.29 18.49
C ILE A 21 5.59 -2.22 17.53
N ARG A 22 5.77 -2.60 16.26
CA ARG A 22 6.02 -1.60 15.21
C ARG A 22 4.85 -0.64 15.30
N ALA A 23 5.15 0.61 15.56
CA ALA A 23 4.14 1.64 15.68
C ALA A 23 3.38 1.72 14.35
N ASP A 24 2.09 1.42 14.35
CA ASP A 24 1.27 1.54 13.15
C ASP A 24 1.07 3.02 12.79
N CYS A 25 1.14 3.34 11.49
CA CYS A 25 0.88 4.69 11.00
C CYS A 25 -0.58 5.07 11.25
N ASN A 26 -0.83 6.35 11.51
CA ASN A 26 -2.15 6.91 11.87
C ASN A 26 -2.76 6.31 13.14
N VAL A 27 -1.96 5.71 14.01
CA VAL A 27 -2.39 5.16 15.31
C VAL A 27 -1.92 6.04 16.44
N CYS A 28 -2.84 6.34 17.35
CA CYS A 28 -2.54 7.07 18.56
C CYS A 28 -1.68 6.22 19.50
N ALA A 29 -0.43 6.64 19.65
CA ALA A 29 0.50 6.09 20.62
C ALA A 29 -0.08 6.20 22.03
N SER A 30 -0.13 5.10 22.78
CA SER A 30 -0.57 5.15 24.18
C SER A 30 0.41 5.90 25.08
N VAL A 31 1.68 6.01 24.67
CA VAL A 31 2.76 6.62 25.47
C VAL A 31 2.91 8.12 25.21
N SER A 32 2.90 8.57 23.95
CA SER A 32 3.06 9.98 23.58
C SER A 32 1.75 10.69 23.24
N ASN A 33 0.62 9.97 23.16
CA ASN A 33 -0.68 10.49 22.74
C ASN A 33 -0.63 11.23 21.39
N VAL A 34 0.22 10.74 20.50
CA VAL A 34 0.48 11.27 19.15
C VAL A 34 0.29 10.15 18.14
N ALA A 35 -0.28 10.49 16.99
CA ALA A 35 -0.30 9.63 15.82
C ALA A 35 0.66 10.16 14.76
N CYS A 36 1.58 9.31 14.31
CA CYS A 36 2.39 9.61 13.14
C CYS A 36 1.53 9.48 11.90
N ILE A 37 1.43 10.54 11.12
CA ILE A 37 0.70 10.53 9.85
C ILE A 37 1.67 10.29 8.69
N SER A 38 2.94 10.68 8.82
CA SER A 38 3.99 10.45 7.83
C SER A 38 5.29 10.03 8.52
N ASN A 39 6.33 9.78 7.73
CA ASN A 39 7.68 9.56 8.25
C ASN A 39 8.20 10.73 9.08
N THR A 40 7.70 11.93 8.89
CA THR A 40 8.20 13.15 9.53
C THR A 40 7.07 14.05 10.03
N ALA A 41 5.82 13.60 10.05
CA ALA A 41 4.68 14.40 10.44
C ALA A 41 3.75 13.64 11.38
N PHE A 42 3.11 14.38 12.29
CA PHE A 42 2.31 13.83 13.36
C PHE A 42 1.13 14.74 13.74
N GLN A 43 0.15 14.16 14.42
CA GLN A 43 -0.99 14.86 15.00
C GLN A 43 -1.20 14.41 16.44
N PHE A 44 -1.75 15.30 17.27
CA PHE A 44 -2.15 14.92 18.62
C PHE A 44 -3.45 14.12 18.60
N CYS A 45 -3.58 13.23 19.57
CA CYS A 45 -4.74 12.39 19.67
C CYS A 45 -5.77 12.94 20.66
N SER A 46 -7.04 12.92 20.22
CA SER A 46 -8.21 13.19 21.06
C SER A 46 -9.15 11.99 20.95
N SER A 47 -9.54 11.42 22.09
CA SER A 47 -10.41 10.24 22.14
C SER A 47 -9.91 9.07 21.27
N ALA A 48 -8.60 8.80 21.32
CA ALA A 48 -7.91 7.75 20.56
C ALA A 48 -7.91 7.91 19.02
N LEU A 49 -8.24 9.11 18.51
CA LEU A 49 -8.18 9.45 17.10
C LEU A 49 -7.23 10.64 16.85
N PRO A 50 -6.45 10.63 15.76
CA PRO A 50 -5.66 11.80 15.35
C PRO A 50 -6.60 12.98 15.10
N SER A 51 -6.33 14.12 15.72
CA SER A 51 -7.20 15.30 15.63
C SER A 51 -6.39 16.59 15.66
N GLY A 52 -6.88 17.63 14.99
CA GLY A 52 -6.25 18.96 15.00
C GLY A 52 -5.16 19.14 13.94
N PRO A 53 -4.27 20.14 14.11
CA PRO A 53 -3.27 20.51 13.11
C PRO A 53 -2.18 19.45 12.99
N VAL A 54 -1.60 19.36 11.79
CA VAL A 54 -0.44 18.53 11.49
C VAL A 54 0.83 19.26 11.90
N TYR A 55 1.71 18.56 12.61
CA TYR A 55 3.04 19.02 13.00
C TYR A 55 4.11 18.24 12.26
N THR A 56 5.24 18.88 12.00
CA THR A 56 6.38 18.27 11.29
C THR A 56 7.57 18.14 12.23
N CYS A 57 8.16 16.95 12.29
CA CYS A 57 9.42 16.71 12.98
C CYS A 57 10.57 17.51 12.33
N PRO A 58 11.58 17.92 13.12
CA PRO A 58 12.76 18.59 12.57
C PRO A 58 13.45 17.77 11.48
N THR A 59 14.21 18.43 10.61
CA THR A 59 14.97 17.76 9.56
C THR A 59 15.92 16.71 10.15
N GLY A 60 15.90 15.50 9.60
CA GLY A 60 16.70 14.37 10.08
C GLY A 60 16.04 13.54 11.20
N TYR A 61 14.83 13.90 11.62
CA TYR A 61 14.05 13.15 12.61
C TYR A 61 12.86 12.46 11.96
N TYR A 62 12.54 11.27 12.46
CA TYR A 62 11.40 10.46 12.08
C TYR A 62 10.32 10.52 13.15
N CYS A 63 9.06 10.50 12.71
CA CYS A 63 7.96 10.32 13.63
C CYS A 63 7.93 8.88 14.16
N THR A 64 7.85 8.76 15.48
CA THR A 64 7.71 7.50 16.21
C THR A 64 6.49 7.55 17.13
N ALA A 65 5.90 6.39 17.43
CA ALA A 65 4.87 6.26 18.47
C ALA A 65 5.48 5.89 19.83
N ASP A 66 6.79 6.07 20.00
CA ASP A 66 7.46 5.89 21.29
C ASP A 66 7.24 7.11 22.20
N ASP A 67 7.95 7.15 23.33
CA ASP A 67 7.98 8.28 24.26
C ASP A 67 8.49 9.57 23.60
N VAL A 68 9.43 9.45 22.65
CA VAL A 68 9.97 10.57 21.89
C VAL A 68 9.35 10.61 20.48
N THR A 69 8.36 11.48 20.29
CA THR A 69 7.63 11.63 19.01
C THR A 69 8.55 11.82 17.80
N CYS A 70 9.61 12.62 17.92
CA CYS A 70 10.57 12.85 16.83
C CYS A 70 11.92 12.26 17.21
N ASN A 71 12.33 11.17 16.56
CA ASN A 71 13.55 10.42 16.87
C ASN A 71 14.45 10.29 15.62
N THR A 72 15.77 10.33 15.78
CA THR A 72 16.71 10.13 14.66
C THR A 72 16.88 8.66 14.26
N ASN A 73 16.43 7.72 15.10
CA ASN A 73 16.52 6.29 14.82
C ASN A 73 15.47 5.85 13.80
N VAL A 74 15.91 5.56 12.58
CA VAL A 74 15.05 5.11 11.47
C VAL A 74 14.28 3.82 11.76
N ALA A 75 14.78 2.97 12.68
CA ALA A 75 14.12 1.72 13.02
C ALA A 75 12.84 1.90 13.85
N LEU A 76 12.69 3.05 14.52
CA LEU A 76 11.53 3.37 15.38
C LEU A 76 10.41 4.10 14.64
N ARG A 77 10.61 4.36 13.35
CA ARG A 77 9.65 5.08 12.52
C ARG A 77 8.32 4.34 12.42
N SER A 78 7.20 5.04 12.62
CA SER A 78 5.87 4.41 12.60
C SER A 78 5.33 4.16 11.19
N CYS A 79 5.49 5.14 10.28
CA CYS A 79 4.93 5.04 8.92
C CYS A 79 5.83 4.27 7.94
N ILE A 80 6.20 3.04 8.29
CA ILE A 80 6.99 2.16 7.41
C ILE A 80 6.13 1.65 6.25
N GLY A 81 6.71 1.58 5.05
CA GLY A 81 6.06 0.98 3.87
C GLY A 81 5.42 2.00 2.92
N CYS A 82 5.27 3.26 3.33
CA CYS A 82 4.71 4.28 2.46
C CYS A 82 5.63 4.59 1.27
N GLY A 83 5.06 4.61 0.06
CA GLY A 83 5.78 4.82 -1.20
C GLY A 83 6.66 3.64 -1.63
N THR A 84 6.65 2.52 -0.90
CA THR A 84 7.46 1.34 -1.20
C THR A 84 6.57 0.14 -1.49
N CYS A 85 7.03 -0.72 -2.39
CA CYS A 85 6.34 -1.96 -2.70
C CYS A 85 6.32 -2.93 -1.52
N ASP A 86 5.20 -3.62 -1.36
CA ASP A 86 5.03 -4.67 -0.38
C ASP A 86 6.01 -5.84 -0.61
N SER A 87 6.10 -6.75 0.35
CA SER A 87 7.00 -7.90 0.27
C SER A 87 6.73 -8.82 -0.93
N SER A 88 5.52 -8.77 -1.49
CA SER A 88 5.14 -9.55 -2.68
C SER A 88 5.32 -8.77 -3.98
N ASN A 89 5.83 -7.54 -3.95
CA ASN A 89 5.98 -6.65 -5.12
C ASN A 89 4.68 -6.49 -5.92
N THR A 90 3.55 -6.47 -5.22
CA THR A 90 2.20 -6.37 -5.78
C THR A 90 1.70 -4.92 -5.83
N PHE A 91 1.87 -4.16 -4.74
CA PHE A 91 1.42 -2.77 -4.63
C PHE A 91 2.25 -1.96 -3.63
N ALA A 92 2.12 -0.64 -3.68
CA ALA A 92 2.64 0.32 -2.73
C ALA A 92 1.55 1.31 -2.37
N CYS A 93 1.34 1.59 -1.08
CA CYS A 93 0.49 2.72 -0.70
C CYS A 93 1.22 4.03 -1.02
N LEU A 94 0.51 4.98 -1.61
CA LEU A 94 1.01 6.33 -1.89
C LEU A 94 0.43 7.34 -0.89
N THR A 95 -0.84 7.15 -0.55
CA THR A 95 -1.62 8.01 0.35
C THR A 95 -2.55 7.14 1.19
N ALA A 96 -3.31 7.72 2.11
CA ALA A 96 -4.24 6.98 2.95
C ALA A 96 -5.26 6.16 2.14
N THR A 97 -5.59 6.60 0.93
CA THR A 97 -6.60 5.98 0.06
C THR A 97 -6.11 5.68 -1.35
N THR A 98 -4.85 5.95 -1.69
CA THR A 98 -4.32 5.64 -3.03
C THR A 98 -3.11 4.74 -2.97
N PHE A 99 -2.94 3.97 -4.03
CA PHE A 99 -1.87 3.00 -4.17
C PHE A 99 -1.36 2.98 -5.60
N ALA A 100 -0.15 2.48 -5.81
CA ALA A 100 0.36 2.12 -7.12
C ALA A 100 0.61 0.63 -7.19
N LEU A 101 0.40 0.02 -8.35
CA LEU A 101 0.80 -1.36 -8.59
C LEU A 101 2.32 -1.42 -8.76
N CYS A 102 2.93 -2.43 -8.16
CA CYS A 102 4.36 -2.65 -8.23
C CYS A 102 4.76 -3.57 -9.39
N LEU A 103 3.79 -4.28 -9.96
CA LEU A 103 3.98 -5.03 -11.21
C LEU A 103 5.11 -6.08 -11.13
N GLY A 104 5.43 -6.60 -9.96
CA GLY A 104 6.56 -7.51 -9.72
C GLY A 104 7.92 -6.82 -9.52
N SER A 105 7.96 -5.49 -9.53
CA SER A 105 9.14 -4.66 -9.22
C SER A 105 9.14 -4.20 -7.76
N SER A 106 10.30 -3.82 -7.24
CA SER A 106 10.43 -3.14 -5.94
C SER A 106 10.05 -1.65 -5.99
N THR A 107 9.81 -1.11 -7.18
CA THR A 107 9.44 0.29 -7.41
C THR A 107 7.98 0.41 -7.83
N PRO A 108 7.20 1.35 -7.26
CA PRO A 108 5.83 1.60 -7.70
C PRO A 108 5.79 2.02 -9.18
N SER A 109 4.77 1.56 -9.91
CA SER A 109 4.54 1.96 -11.31
C SER A 109 3.60 3.16 -11.42
N GLN A 110 3.38 3.61 -12.66
CA GLN A 110 2.40 4.65 -13.01
C GLN A 110 0.94 4.16 -13.00
N LEU A 111 0.71 2.87 -12.76
CA LEU A 111 -0.64 2.32 -12.56
C LEU A 111 -1.07 2.59 -11.13
N VAL A 112 -1.82 3.67 -10.94
CA VAL A 112 -2.33 4.13 -9.65
C VAL A 112 -3.78 3.69 -9.49
N GLY A 113 -4.19 3.35 -8.29
CA GLY A 113 -5.59 3.12 -7.96
C GLY A 113 -6.00 3.82 -6.68
N SER A 114 -7.30 3.86 -6.43
CA SER A 114 -7.86 4.38 -5.19
C SER A 114 -8.67 3.31 -4.47
N CYS A 115 -8.64 3.35 -3.14
CA CYS A 115 -9.57 2.64 -2.28
C CYS A 115 -10.96 3.30 -2.33
N GLY A 116 -12.00 2.52 -2.01
CA GLY A 116 -13.35 3.03 -1.80
C GLY A 116 -13.41 4.09 -0.69
N SER A 117 -14.48 4.88 -0.66
CA SER A 117 -14.64 6.01 0.26
C SER A 117 -14.59 5.65 1.75
N SER A 118 -14.81 4.38 2.09
CA SER A 118 -14.74 3.83 3.45
C SER A 118 -13.54 2.89 3.68
N ASN A 119 -12.60 2.84 2.73
CA ASN A 119 -11.43 1.95 2.79
C ASN A 119 -10.12 2.76 2.75
N VAL A 120 -9.10 2.21 3.40
CA VAL A 120 -7.75 2.77 3.44
C VAL A 120 -6.74 1.79 2.88
N CYS A 121 -5.69 2.32 2.26
CA CYS A 121 -4.57 1.53 1.78
C CYS A 121 -3.70 1.10 2.97
N ASN A 122 -3.48 -0.21 3.10
CA ASN A 122 -2.61 -0.77 4.11
C ASN A 122 -1.58 -1.68 3.45
N PHE A 123 -0.30 -1.37 3.64
CA PHE A 123 0.84 -2.08 3.07
C PHE A 123 0.92 -3.56 3.47
N ASN A 124 0.37 -3.92 4.64
CA ASN A 124 0.30 -5.30 5.13
C ASN A 124 -1.00 -6.01 4.74
N ASN A 125 -1.96 -5.30 4.12
CA ASN A 125 -3.23 -5.89 3.72
C ASN A 125 -3.10 -6.57 2.35
N PRO A 126 -3.29 -7.91 2.25
CA PRO A 126 -3.19 -8.62 0.98
C PRO A 126 -4.25 -8.19 -0.04
N TYR A 127 -5.30 -7.47 0.36
CA TYR A 127 -6.35 -6.95 -0.50
C TYR A 127 -6.15 -5.47 -0.89
N ILE A 128 -4.98 -4.89 -0.61
CA ILE A 128 -4.62 -3.47 -0.82
C ILE A 128 -5.39 -2.52 0.09
N CYS A 129 -6.72 -2.55 -0.02
CA CYS A 129 -7.65 -1.65 0.65
C CYS A 129 -8.45 -2.40 1.71
N GLY A 130 -8.43 -1.93 2.96
CA GLY A 130 -9.22 -2.50 4.05
C GLY A 130 -10.07 -1.46 4.76
N SER A 131 -11.05 -1.93 5.53
CA SER A 131 -11.96 -1.04 6.25
C SER A 131 -11.38 -0.62 7.61
N PRO A 132 -11.32 0.68 7.91
CA PRO A 132 -11.01 1.17 9.25
C PRO A 132 -11.96 0.66 10.33
N ALA A 133 -13.23 0.45 10.00
CA ALA A 133 -14.20 -0.14 10.94
C ALA A 133 -13.86 -1.58 11.32
N ALA A 134 -13.14 -2.30 10.46
CA ALA A 134 -12.62 -3.64 10.71
C ALA A 134 -11.19 -3.62 11.31
N GLY A 135 -10.70 -2.45 11.73
CA GLY A 135 -9.37 -2.27 12.32
C GLY A 135 -8.24 -2.10 11.30
N THR A 136 -8.54 -1.95 9.99
CA THR A 136 -7.49 -1.67 9.00
C THR A 136 -7.05 -0.21 9.06
N GLN A 137 -5.75 0.04 9.14
CA GLN A 137 -5.21 1.40 9.26
C GLN A 137 -4.46 1.82 8.01
N ALA A 138 -4.46 3.12 7.71
CA ALA A 138 -3.75 3.66 6.56
C ALA A 138 -2.24 3.63 6.80
N THR A 139 -1.46 3.07 5.84
CA THR A 139 0.01 3.08 5.93
C THR A 139 0.64 4.42 5.55
N CYS A 140 -0.05 5.19 4.72
CA CYS A 140 0.41 6.50 4.26
C CYS A 140 -0.47 7.64 4.82
N PRO A 141 0.06 8.87 4.87
CA PRO A 141 -0.70 10.05 5.27
C PRO A 141 -1.87 10.36 4.33
N GLY A 142 -2.80 11.16 4.85
CA GLY A 142 -3.99 11.58 4.12
C GLY A 142 -3.74 12.80 3.25
N ASP A 143 -3.37 12.60 1.99
CA ASP A 143 -3.32 13.66 0.99
C ASP A 143 -3.36 13.04 -0.40
N GLY A 144 -4.21 13.52 -1.32
CA GLY A 144 -4.05 13.28 -2.76
C GLY A 144 -5.17 12.47 -3.41
N THR A 145 -5.97 13.16 -4.22
CA THR A 145 -6.70 12.56 -5.35
C THR A 145 -5.69 12.28 -6.46
N GLY A 146 -5.48 11.02 -6.81
CA GLY A 146 -4.73 10.69 -8.03
C GLY A 146 -5.51 11.15 -9.25
N THR A 147 -5.07 12.22 -9.90
CA THR A 147 -5.57 12.61 -11.22
C THR A 147 -4.85 11.77 -12.26
N GLY A 148 -5.50 10.72 -12.74
CA GLY A 148 -4.99 9.82 -13.78
C GLY A 148 -6.04 9.57 -14.85
N VAL A 149 -5.62 8.92 -15.94
CA VAL A 149 -6.51 8.51 -17.03
C VAL A 149 -7.05 7.12 -16.71
N ASP A 150 -8.37 6.90 -16.81
CA ASP A 150 -8.96 5.58 -16.59
C ASP A 150 -8.43 4.56 -17.60
N VAL A 151 -7.76 3.52 -17.09
CA VAL A 151 -7.14 2.47 -17.89
C VAL A 151 -8.16 1.71 -18.74
N SER A 152 -9.39 1.57 -18.27
CA SER A 152 -10.44 0.83 -18.99
C SER A 152 -10.95 1.57 -20.23
N THR A 153 -10.69 2.88 -20.32
CA THR A 153 -11.17 3.74 -21.41
C THR A 153 -10.12 4.02 -22.48
N ILE A 154 -8.86 3.66 -22.25
CA ILE A 154 -7.77 3.93 -23.19
C ILE A 154 -7.50 2.76 -24.13
N THR A 155 -7.08 3.07 -25.35
CA THR A 155 -6.70 2.04 -26.31
C THR A 155 -5.45 1.28 -25.83
N PRO A 156 -5.32 -0.02 -26.14
CA PRO A 156 -4.12 -0.80 -25.78
C PRO A 156 -2.81 -0.18 -26.27
N THR A 157 -2.81 0.44 -27.45
CA THR A 157 -1.64 1.14 -28.00
C THR A 157 -1.27 2.37 -27.18
N THR A 158 -2.26 3.20 -26.81
CA THR A 158 -2.05 4.38 -25.94
C THR A 158 -1.53 3.94 -24.57
N TYR A 159 -2.14 2.89 -23.99
CA TYR A 159 -1.70 2.29 -22.74
C TYR A 159 -0.20 1.92 -22.78
N CYS A 160 0.20 1.16 -23.80
CA CYS A 160 1.58 0.70 -23.94
C CYS A 160 2.56 1.84 -24.23
N SER A 161 2.11 2.89 -24.91
CA SER A 161 2.91 4.10 -25.16
C SER A 161 3.19 4.90 -23.89
N MET A 162 2.31 4.82 -22.90
CA MET A 162 2.52 5.44 -21.59
C MET A 162 3.35 4.56 -20.67
N VAL A 163 3.07 3.24 -20.62
CA VAL A 163 3.82 2.29 -19.78
C VAL A 163 5.26 2.10 -20.25
N GLN A 164 5.51 2.18 -21.56
CA GLN A 164 6.83 2.08 -22.19
C GLN A 164 7.67 0.87 -21.75
N GLN A 165 7.00 -0.26 -21.51
CA GLN A 165 7.65 -1.49 -21.09
C GLN A 165 7.00 -2.69 -21.77
N ARG A 166 7.82 -3.65 -22.17
CA ARG A 166 7.35 -4.89 -22.79
C ARG A 166 6.82 -5.81 -21.71
N GLY A 167 5.62 -6.34 -21.90
CA GLY A 167 5.03 -7.24 -20.92
C GLY A 167 3.51 -7.30 -20.99
N ARG A 168 2.92 -7.95 -19.99
CA ARG A 168 1.47 -8.02 -19.80
C ARG A 168 1.08 -7.18 -18.59
N TYR A 169 -0.01 -6.44 -18.70
CA TYR A 169 -0.41 -5.47 -17.70
C TYR A 169 -1.93 -5.50 -17.45
N PRO A 170 -2.38 -5.13 -16.23
CA PRO A 170 -3.79 -5.16 -15.87
C PRO A 170 -4.57 -4.01 -16.52
N VAL A 171 -5.87 -4.25 -16.79
CA VAL A 171 -6.77 -3.31 -17.50
C VAL A 171 -7.76 -2.61 -16.56
N GLY A 172 -8.17 -3.26 -15.49
CA GLY A 172 -9.16 -2.69 -14.58
C GLY A 172 -9.37 -3.53 -13.34
N ILE A 173 -10.50 -3.27 -12.69
CA ILE A 173 -10.87 -3.77 -11.36
C ILE A 173 -12.17 -4.59 -11.35
N ASP A 174 -12.91 -4.62 -12.46
CA ASP A 174 -14.16 -5.37 -12.55
C ASP A 174 -13.87 -6.88 -12.61
N LEU A 175 -14.39 -7.60 -11.61
CA LEU A 175 -14.11 -9.02 -11.40
C LEU A 175 -14.48 -9.90 -12.60
N ASN A 176 -15.57 -9.58 -13.30
CA ASN A 176 -16.13 -10.44 -14.34
C ASN A 176 -15.63 -10.08 -15.75
N THR A 177 -15.07 -8.89 -15.92
CA THR A 177 -14.58 -8.38 -17.21
C THR A 177 -13.08 -8.06 -17.13
N THR A 178 -12.72 -6.83 -16.78
CA THR A 178 -11.37 -6.28 -16.88
C THR A 178 -10.32 -7.00 -16.01
N CYS A 179 -10.73 -7.68 -14.94
CA CYS A 179 -9.83 -8.53 -14.14
C CYS A 179 -9.45 -9.86 -14.79
N ARG A 180 -10.24 -10.29 -15.77
CA ARG A 180 -9.97 -11.43 -16.64
C ARG A 180 -9.29 -10.99 -17.93
N GLN A 181 -8.89 -9.74 -18.05
CA GLN A 181 -8.25 -9.17 -19.22
C GLN A 181 -6.86 -8.66 -18.90
N TYR A 182 -6.01 -8.62 -19.92
CA TYR A 182 -4.70 -7.99 -19.85
C TYR A 182 -4.36 -7.31 -21.18
N ILE A 183 -3.57 -6.24 -21.09
CA ILE A 183 -2.94 -5.63 -22.25
C ILE A 183 -1.54 -6.21 -22.40
N TYR A 184 -1.20 -6.70 -23.60
CA TYR A 184 0.16 -7.10 -23.94
C TYR A 184 0.85 -5.99 -24.74
N CYS A 185 1.89 -5.42 -24.14
CA CYS A 185 2.72 -4.37 -24.72
C CYS A 185 3.97 -4.93 -25.37
N PHE A 186 4.26 -4.46 -26.58
CA PHE A 186 5.45 -4.81 -27.33
C PHE A 186 5.95 -3.62 -28.15
N LEU A 187 7.25 -3.63 -28.44
CA LEU A 187 7.86 -2.65 -29.33
C LEU A 187 7.71 -3.13 -30.78
N ASN A 188 7.11 -2.30 -31.63
CA ASN A 188 7.02 -2.53 -33.06
C ASN A 188 7.84 -1.45 -33.78
N ALA A 189 8.95 -1.86 -34.39
CA ALA A 189 10.02 -0.97 -34.84
C ALA A 189 10.51 -0.05 -33.69
N SER A 190 10.03 1.19 -33.64
CA SER A 190 10.40 2.19 -32.63
C SER A 190 9.20 2.74 -31.85
N SER A 191 7.99 2.18 -32.07
CA SER A 191 6.76 2.64 -31.42
C SER A 191 6.17 1.54 -30.56
N TRP A 192 5.63 1.93 -29.40
CA TRP A 192 4.90 1.03 -28.52
C TRP A 192 3.54 0.68 -29.12
N ALA A 193 3.23 -0.62 -29.15
CA ALA A 193 1.95 -1.15 -29.59
C ALA A 193 1.40 -2.09 -28.51
N GLY A 194 0.08 -2.22 -28.48
CA GLY A 194 -0.62 -3.04 -27.51
C GLY A 194 -1.81 -3.78 -28.10
N GLY A 195 -2.12 -4.94 -27.52
CA GLY A 195 -3.38 -5.64 -27.76
C GLY A 195 -4.07 -5.99 -26.46
N LEU A 196 -5.40 -5.95 -26.45
CA LEU A 196 -6.24 -6.44 -25.36
C LEU A 196 -6.48 -7.93 -25.55
N TYR A 197 -6.29 -8.71 -24.49
CA TYR A 197 -6.46 -10.16 -24.50
C TYR A 197 -7.26 -10.62 -23.28
N ASP A 198 -8.07 -11.65 -23.47
CA ASP A 198 -8.78 -12.33 -22.38
C ASP A 198 -7.93 -13.47 -21.81
N CYS A 199 -8.01 -13.65 -20.51
CA CYS A 199 -7.47 -14.80 -19.82
C CYS A 199 -8.26 -16.07 -20.19
N PRO A 200 -7.60 -17.22 -20.32
CA PRO A 200 -8.26 -18.46 -20.70
C PRO A 200 -9.27 -18.92 -19.64
N GLY A 201 -10.47 -19.30 -20.08
CA GLY A 201 -11.53 -19.81 -19.21
C GLY A 201 -12.00 -18.77 -18.19
N GLN A 202 -12.13 -19.19 -16.93
CA GLN A 202 -12.53 -18.33 -15.81
C GLN A 202 -11.34 -17.97 -14.90
N THR A 203 -10.18 -17.69 -15.51
CA THR A 203 -8.98 -17.26 -14.80
C THR A 203 -8.87 -15.73 -14.75
N TYR A 204 -7.99 -15.21 -13.90
CA TYR A 204 -7.77 -13.78 -13.66
C TYR A 204 -6.32 -13.42 -13.92
N PHE A 205 -6.07 -12.21 -14.43
CA PHE A 205 -4.72 -11.76 -14.70
C PHE A 205 -4.00 -11.36 -13.40
N ASN A 206 -2.89 -12.03 -13.07
CA ASN A 206 -2.05 -11.70 -11.93
C ASN A 206 -0.93 -10.73 -12.37
N SER A 207 -0.94 -9.52 -11.80
CA SER A 207 -0.03 -8.43 -12.17
C SER A 207 1.42 -8.64 -11.70
N SER A 208 1.66 -9.49 -10.70
CA SER A 208 3.00 -9.82 -10.21
C SER A 208 3.64 -10.93 -11.03
N SER A 209 2.92 -12.02 -11.29
CA SER A 209 3.45 -13.13 -12.10
C SER A 209 3.40 -12.85 -13.61
N LYS A 210 2.56 -11.91 -14.05
CA LYS A 210 2.28 -11.61 -15.48
C LYS A 210 1.55 -12.72 -16.23
N TYR A 211 0.89 -13.62 -15.50
CA TYR A 211 0.13 -14.73 -16.07
C TYR A 211 -1.29 -14.77 -15.52
N CYS A 212 -2.18 -15.41 -16.27
CA CYS A 212 -3.52 -15.71 -15.81
C CYS A 212 -3.49 -16.89 -14.83
N GLY A 213 -4.23 -16.79 -13.72
CA GLY A 213 -4.32 -17.82 -12.69
C GLY A 213 -5.71 -17.88 -12.05
N ALA A 214 -5.95 -18.88 -11.21
CA ALA A 214 -7.24 -19.06 -10.55
C ALA A 214 -7.49 -18.06 -9.40
N ALA A 215 -6.43 -17.51 -8.81
CA ALA A 215 -6.52 -16.59 -7.68
C ALA A 215 -7.04 -15.22 -8.13
N VAL A 216 -8.05 -14.70 -7.41
CA VAL A 216 -8.56 -13.34 -7.61
C VAL A 216 -7.47 -12.35 -7.20
N PRO A 217 -7.04 -11.44 -8.09
CA PRO A 217 -6.04 -10.44 -7.74
C PRO A 217 -6.57 -9.45 -6.72
N ALA A 218 -5.71 -8.96 -5.83
CA ALA A 218 -6.07 -8.00 -4.78
C ALA A 218 -6.78 -6.74 -5.30
N ARG A 219 -6.37 -6.27 -6.49
CA ARG A 219 -6.98 -5.10 -7.18
C ARG A 219 -8.44 -5.30 -7.61
N CYS A 220 -8.91 -6.55 -7.64
CA CYS A 220 -10.22 -6.96 -8.13
C CYS A 220 -11.21 -7.20 -7.00
N THR A 221 -11.02 -6.50 -5.88
CA THR A 221 -11.84 -6.61 -4.67
C THR A 221 -12.70 -5.35 -4.52
N THR A 222 -13.79 -5.45 -3.77
CA THR A 222 -14.72 -4.34 -3.53
C THR A 222 -14.11 -3.16 -2.77
N GLY A 223 -12.95 -3.36 -2.13
CA GLY A 223 -12.23 -2.29 -1.42
C GLY A 223 -11.53 -1.30 -2.36
N VAL A 224 -11.31 -1.67 -3.62
CA VAL A 224 -10.67 -0.85 -4.65
C VAL A 224 -11.74 -0.19 -5.50
N ALA A 225 -11.63 1.13 -5.68
CA ALA A 225 -12.60 1.94 -6.41
C ALA A 225 -12.16 2.30 -7.82
N THR A 226 -10.86 2.53 -8.05
CA THR A 226 -10.37 2.94 -9.38
C THR A 226 -9.02 2.32 -9.70
N LEU A 227 -8.72 2.25 -10.99
CA LEU A 227 -7.39 2.00 -11.54
C LEU A 227 -7.18 2.94 -12.73
N THR A 228 -6.19 3.83 -12.61
CA THR A 228 -5.85 4.85 -13.59
C THR A 228 -4.36 4.80 -13.90
N LEU A 229 -3.99 5.42 -15.01
CA LEU A 229 -2.61 5.66 -15.36
C LEU A 229 -2.27 7.13 -15.11
N THR A 230 -1.27 7.40 -14.29
CA THR A 230 -0.72 8.75 -14.13
C THR A 230 0.28 9.01 -15.26
N ASN A 231 0.14 10.14 -15.95
CA ASN A 231 1.13 10.58 -16.93
C ASN A 231 2.48 10.84 -16.23
N PRO A 232 3.63 10.44 -16.81
CA PRO A 232 4.95 10.78 -16.28
C PRO A 232 5.16 12.29 -16.08
#